data_AF-A0AAN9D679-F1
#
_entry.id   AF-A0AAN9D679-F1
#
_cell.length_a   1.000
_cell.length_b   1.000
_cell.length_c   1.000
_cell.angle_alpha   90.00
_cell.angle_beta   90.00
_cell.angle_gamma   90.00
#
_symmetry.space_group_name_H-M   'P 1'
#
loop_
_entity.id
_entity.type
_entity.pdbx_description
1 polymer ?
#
loop_
_entity_poly.entity_id
_entity_poly.type
_entity_poly.pdbx_seq_one_letter_code
_entity_poly.pdbx_strand_id
1 'polypeptide(L)'
;MGDHAYLTEHLYKTYPPLSEAGGYTLAKSDRAKRLNKVPIPASGYSIEYLRRFVDIKRAPLYIIPLQRALSLCLPVEEKSAVMERCLRCEKDIPICDLESHLRIW
;
A
#
# COMPACT_ATOMS: atom_id res chain seq x y z
N MET A 1 14.29 0.66 17.81
CA MET A 1 13.50 -0.57 18.05
C MET A 1 12.46 -0.67 16.93
N GLY A 2 12.23 -1.87 16.41
CA GLY A 2 11.30 -2.13 15.32
C GLY A 2 10.81 -3.55 15.46
N ASP A 3 10.10 -3.80 16.55
CA ASP A 3 9.55 -5.10 16.91
C ASP A 3 8.25 -5.39 16.16
N HIS A 4 7.62 -6.52 16.48
CA HIS A 4 6.41 -6.96 15.81
C HIS A 4 5.22 -6.02 16.01
N ALA A 5 5.07 -5.46 17.21
CA ALA A 5 4.00 -4.52 17.51
C ALA A 5 4.14 -3.25 16.66
N TYR A 6 5.35 -2.67 16.63
CA TYR A 6 5.66 -1.50 15.80
C TYR A 6 5.38 -1.75 14.31
N LEU A 7 5.82 -2.91 13.80
CA LEU A 7 5.59 -3.28 12.40
C LEU A 7 4.10 -3.44 12.09
N THR A 8 3.36 -4.11 12.97
CA THR A 8 1.93 -4.35 12.81
C THR A 8 1.13 -3.05 12.85
N GLU A 9 1.42 -2.17 13.80
CA GLU A 9 0.79 -0.85 13.89
C GLU A 9 1.02 -0.04 12.61
N HIS A 10 2.26 -0.01 12.11
CA HIS A 10 2.58 0.71 10.88
C HIS A 10 1.83 0.14 9.66
N LEU A 11 1.72 -1.18 9.57
CA LEU A 11 0.99 -1.85 8.48
C LEU A 11 -0.50 -1.55 8.54
N TYR A 12 -1.12 -1.62 9.72
CA TYR A 12 -2.55 -1.30 9.87
C TYR A 12 -2.85 0.18 9.63
N LYS A 13 -1.93 1.08 9.99
CA LYS A 13 -2.10 2.50 9.66
C LYS A 13 -2.04 2.77 8.15
N THR A 14 -1.16 2.04 7.44
CA THR A 14 -0.92 2.24 6.01
C THR A 14 -1.93 1.50 5.13
N TYR A 15 -2.38 0.33 5.58
CA TYR A 15 -3.39 -0.48 4.93
C TYR A 15 -4.40 -0.99 5.97
N PRO A 16 -5.34 -0.14 6.41
CA PRO A 16 -6.31 -0.44 7.45
C PRO A 16 -7.10 -1.75 7.29
N PRO A 17 -7.51 -2.18 6.07
CA PRO A 17 -8.21 -3.44 5.89
C PRO A 17 -7.44 -4.67 6.41
N LEU A 18 -6.11 -4.60 6.50
CA LEU A 18 -5.30 -5.70 7.03
C LEU A 18 -5.61 -6.03 8.50
N SER A 19 -6.08 -5.06 9.27
CA SER A 19 -6.47 -5.29 10.67
C SER A 19 -7.60 -6.31 10.81
N GLU A 20 -8.41 -6.49 9.76
CA GLU A 20 -9.53 -7.43 9.72
C GLU A 20 -9.14 -8.82 9.18
N ALA A 21 -7.89 -9.01 8.77
CA ALA A 21 -7.38 -10.24 8.17
C ALA A 21 -7.19 -11.41 9.16
N GLY A 22 -7.24 -11.13 10.47
CA GLY A 22 -6.89 -12.10 11.51
C GLY A 22 -5.40 -12.48 11.51
N GLY A 23 -4.54 -11.50 11.24
CA GLY A 23 -3.09 -11.67 11.16
C GLY A 23 -2.57 -11.83 9.72
N TYR A 24 -1.25 -11.82 9.59
CA TYR A 24 -0.57 -11.84 8.30
C TYR A 24 0.76 -12.60 8.36
N THR A 25 1.18 -13.13 7.22
CA THR A 25 2.55 -13.59 6.97
C THR A 25 3.19 -12.74 5.89
N LEU A 26 4.51 -12.67 5.91
CA LEU A 26 5.27 -12.02 4.85
C LEU A 26 5.72 -13.06 3.83
N ALA A 27 5.88 -12.65 2.59
CA ALA A 27 6.47 -13.46 1.52
C ALA A 27 7.44 -12.62 0.69
N LYS A 28 8.42 -13.29 0.09
CA LYS A 28 9.41 -12.70 -0.80
C LYS A 28 9.38 -13.43 -2.15
N SER A 29 9.50 -12.67 -3.23
CA SER A 29 9.71 -13.26 -4.55
C SER A 29 11.16 -13.72 -4.69
N ASP A 30 11.36 -14.95 -5.18
CA ASP A 30 12.67 -15.38 -5.65
C ASP A 30 12.96 -14.88 -7.08
N ARG A 31 14.13 -15.25 -7.63
CA ARG A 31 14.55 -14.91 -8.99
C ARG A 31 13.68 -15.55 -10.07
N ALA A 32 12.97 -16.63 -9.74
CA ALA A 32 12.02 -17.32 -10.63
C ALA A 32 10.59 -16.77 -10.48
N LYS A 33 10.41 -15.63 -9.79
CA LYS A 33 9.13 -14.97 -9.53
C LYS A 33 8.16 -15.80 -8.69
N ARG A 34 8.66 -16.76 -7.91
CA ARG A 34 7.83 -17.55 -6.98
C ARG A 34 7.78 -16.84 -5.62
N LEU A 35 6.59 -16.75 -5.05
CA LEU A 35 6.39 -16.23 -3.70
C LEU A 35 6.71 -17.31 -2.67
N ASN A 36 7.73 -17.05 -1.86
CA ASN A 36 8.13 -17.91 -0.76
C ASN A 36 7.79 -17.22 0.55
N LYS A 37 7.03 -17.91 1.42
CA LYS A 37 6.67 -17.38 2.74
C LYS A 37 7.93 -17.22 3.60
N VAL A 38 7.99 -16.09 4.29
CA VAL A 38 9.01 -15.80 5.29
C VAL A 38 8.52 -16.43 6.61
N PRO A 39 9.30 -17.32 7.24
CA PRO A 39 8.94 -17.90 8.53
C PRO A 39 8.67 -16.81 9.57
N ILE A 40 7.59 -16.96 10.34
CA ILE A 40 7.30 -16.06 11.46
C ILE A 40 7.95 -16.60 12.73
N PRO A 41 8.84 -15.86 13.39
CA PRO A 41 9.36 -16.23 14.71
C PRO A 41 8.25 -16.27 15.76
N ALA A 42 8.46 -16.99 16.87
CA ALA A 42 7.53 -16.98 18.01
C ALA A 42 7.33 -15.57 18.60
N SER A 43 8.35 -14.71 18.49
CA SER A 43 8.30 -13.29 18.87
C SER A 43 7.67 -12.37 17.80
N GLY A 44 7.22 -12.94 16.68
CA GLY A 44 6.76 -12.19 15.51
C GLY A 44 7.89 -11.60 14.67
N TYR A 45 7.52 -10.88 13.61
CA TYR A 45 8.50 -10.22 12.74
C TYR A 45 9.09 -8.98 13.40
N SER A 46 10.41 -8.82 13.35
CA SER A 46 11.08 -7.55 13.66
C SER A 46 11.86 -7.05 12.45
N ILE A 47 12.11 -5.74 12.39
CA ILE A 47 12.93 -5.12 11.33
C ILE A 47 14.33 -5.75 11.30
N GLU A 48 14.91 -6.04 12.47
CA GLU A 48 16.21 -6.70 12.58
C GLU A 48 16.16 -8.12 12.02
N TYR A 49 15.14 -8.90 12.40
CA TYR A 49 14.97 -10.27 11.90
C TYR A 49 14.88 -10.27 10.36
N LEU A 50 14.02 -9.42 9.81
CA LEU A 50 13.83 -9.34 8.38
C LEU A 50 15.14 -8.92 7.68
N ARG A 51 15.81 -7.86 8.14
CA ARG A 51 17.05 -7.36 7.53
C ARG A 51 18.20 -8.37 7.57
N ARG A 52 18.37 -9.08 8.69
CA ARG A 52 19.52 -9.98 8.89
C ARG A 52 19.29 -11.38 8.35
N PHE A 53 18.11 -11.96 8.57
CA PHE A 53 17.87 -13.38 8.31
C PHE A 53 17.11 -13.65 7.00
N VAL A 54 16.37 -12.65 6.48
CA VAL A 54 15.53 -12.80 5.28
C VAL A 54 16.14 -12.08 4.05
N ASP A 55 17.23 -11.34 4.27
CA ASP A 55 17.96 -10.56 3.26
C ASP A 55 17.02 -9.71 2.38
N ILE A 56 16.17 -8.90 3.04
CA ILE A 56 15.20 -8.02 2.38
C ILE A 56 15.80 -6.70 1.91
N LYS A 57 17.12 -6.63 1.68
CA LYS A 57 17.83 -5.35 1.46
C LYS A 57 17.28 -4.52 0.29
N ARG A 58 16.67 -5.14 -0.74
CA ARG A 58 16.15 -4.43 -1.92
C ARG A 58 14.88 -5.04 -2.56
N ALA A 59 14.36 -6.15 -2.02
CA ALA A 59 13.22 -6.83 -2.62
C ALA A 59 11.92 -6.43 -1.90
N PRO A 60 10.82 -6.17 -2.63
CA PRO A 60 9.53 -5.95 -2.00
C PRO A 60 9.11 -7.19 -1.21
N LEU A 61 8.54 -6.94 -0.04
CA LEU A 61 7.83 -7.94 0.74
C LEU A 61 6.35 -7.89 0.39
N TYR A 62 5.76 -9.05 0.25
CA TYR A 62 4.34 -9.23 0.03
C TYR A 62 3.68 -9.59 1.34
N ILE A 63 2.54 -8.98 1.62
CA ILE A 63 1.73 -9.26 2.80
C ILE A 63 0.64 -10.25 2.37
N ILE A 64 0.53 -11.36 3.11
CA ILE A 64 -0.46 -12.39 2.86
C ILE A 64 -1.35 -12.52 4.10
N PRO A 65 -2.66 -12.21 4.01
CA PRO A 65 -3.63 -12.47 5.07
C PRO A 65 -3.63 -13.93 5.52
N LEU A 66 -3.74 -14.20 6.82
CA LEU A 66 -3.69 -15.57 7.35
C LEU A 66 -5.07 -16.22 7.53
N GLN A 67 -6.03 -15.54 8.14
CA GLN A 67 -7.32 -16.13 8.50
C GLN A 67 -8.45 -15.74 7.55
N ARG A 68 -8.48 -14.49 7.12
CA ARG A 68 -9.54 -13.96 6.26
C ARG A 68 -8.95 -13.34 4.99
N ALA A 69 -9.50 -13.72 3.84
CA ALA A 69 -9.20 -13.05 2.59
C ALA A 69 -9.76 -11.62 2.62
N LEU A 70 -8.94 -10.66 2.23
CA LEU A 70 -9.36 -9.26 2.11
C LEU A 70 -9.89 -9.01 0.70
N SER A 71 -10.94 -8.22 0.59
CA SER A 71 -11.34 -7.69 -0.71
C SER A 71 -10.29 -6.68 -1.17
N LEU A 72 -9.71 -6.92 -2.34
CA LEU A 72 -8.78 -5.99 -2.98
C LEU A 72 -9.50 -4.94 -3.83
N CYS A 73 -10.84 -4.94 -3.82
CA CYS A 73 -11.62 -3.82 -4.33
C CYS A 73 -11.30 -2.63 -3.44
N LEU A 74 -10.35 -1.80 -3.88
CA LEU A 74 -10.13 -0.50 -3.28
C LEU A 74 -11.51 0.18 -3.22
N PRO A 75 -11.93 0.74 -2.07
CA PRO A 75 -13.06 1.63 -2.09
C PRO A 75 -12.78 2.64 -3.19
N VAL A 76 -13.76 2.83 -4.08
CA VAL A 76 -13.65 3.85 -5.12
C VAL A 76 -13.52 5.14 -4.34
N GLU A 77 -12.30 5.60 -4.11
CA GLU A 77 -12.07 6.97 -3.71
C GLU A 77 -12.69 7.77 -4.85
N GLU A 78 -13.82 8.41 -4.56
CA GLU A 78 -14.27 9.56 -5.34
C GLU A 78 -13.10 10.53 -5.25
N LYS A 79 -12.19 10.43 -6.22
CA LYS A 79 -11.07 11.35 -6.33
C LYS A 79 -11.72 12.70 -6.59
N SER A 80 -11.85 13.49 -5.54
CA SER A 80 -12.24 14.89 -5.65
C SER A 80 -11.24 15.52 -6.60
N ALA A 81 -11.67 15.79 -7.84
CA ALA A 81 -10.82 16.40 -8.83
C ALA A 81 -10.33 17.74 -8.27
N VAL A 82 -9.04 18.00 -8.37
CA VAL A 82 -8.50 19.33 -8.05
C VAL A 82 -9.04 20.28 -9.11
N MET A 83 -9.87 21.22 -8.68
CA MET A 83 -10.51 22.21 -9.55
C MET A 83 -9.65 23.48 -9.60
N GLU A 84 -9.62 24.13 -10.76
CA GLU A 84 -8.95 25.42 -10.98
C GLU A 84 -9.91 26.37 -11.71
N ARG A 85 -9.90 27.66 -11.34
CA ARG A 85 -10.80 28.64 -11.94
C ARG A 85 -10.21 29.14 -13.26
N CYS A 86 -10.93 28.92 -14.37
CA CYS A 86 -10.51 29.43 -15.67
C CYS A 86 -10.57 30.95 -15.71
N LEU A 87 -9.44 31.61 -16.01
CA LEU A 87 -9.36 33.08 -16.05
C LEU A 87 -10.13 33.73 -17.22
N ARG A 88 -10.58 32.96 -18.22
CA ARG A 88 -11.32 33.48 -19.39
C ARG A 88 -12.83 33.39 -19.25
N CYS A 89 -13.35 32.26 -18.74
CA CYS A 89 -14.79 32.03 -18.62
C CYS A 89 -15.27 31.94 -17.16
N GLU A 90 -14.35 32.09 -16.19
CA GLU A 90 -14.58 32.08 -14.75
C GLU A 90 -15.19 30.79 -14.17
N LYS A 91 -15.26 29.71 -14.95
CA LYS A 91 -15.75 28.41 -14.50
C LYS A 91 -14.64 27.63 -13.80
N ASP A 92 -15.01 26.88 -12.77
CA ASP A 92 -14.15 25.87 -12.14
C ASP A 92 -14.06 24.64 -13.05
N ILE A 93 -12.84 24.30 -13.46
CA ILE A 93 -12.55 23.19 -14.36
C ILE A 93 -11.60 22.23 -13.64
N PRO A 94 -11.77 20.90 -13.75
CA PRO A 94 -10.76 19.96 -13.29
C PRO A 94 -9.41 20.32 -13.91
N ILE A 95 -8.35 20.39 -13.10
CA ILE A 95 -7.02 20.80 -13.59
C ILE A 95 -6.51 19.92 -14.73
N CYS A 96 -6.92 18.65 -14.77
CA CYS A 96 -6.60 17.71 -15.85
C CYS A 96 -7.26 18.06 -17.19
N ASP A 97 -8.39 18.79 -17.17
CA ASP A 97 -9.14 19.17 -18.36
C ASP A 97 -8.89 20.63 -18.77
N LEU A 98 -8.20 21.41 -17.92
CA LEU A 98 -7.99 22.85 -18.12
C LEU A 98 -7.25 23.16 -19.43
N GLU A 99 -6.22 22.39 -19.79
CA GLU A 99 -5.50 22.59 -21.06
C GLU A 99 -6.43 22.42 -22.28
N SER A 100 -7.26 21.37 -22.26
CA SER A 100 -8.19 21.09 -23.35
C SER A 100 -9.32 22.12 -23.41
N HIS A 101 -9.79 22.57 -22.24
CA HIS A 101 -10.75 23.66 -22.12
C HIS A 101 -10.21 24.97 -22.73
N LEU A 102 -8.93 25.29 -22.51
CA LEU A 102 -8.30 26.50 -23.05
C LEU A 102 -8.08 26.47 -24.56
N ARG A 103 -8.02 25.29 -25.19
CA ARG A 103 -7.85 25.11 -26.65
C ARG A 103 -9.15 25.28 -27.46
N ILE A 104 -10.32 25.20 -26.81
CA ILE A 104 -11.63 25.40 -27.45
C ILE A 104 -11.91 26.90 -27.70
N TRP A 105 -11.06 27.77 -27.16
CA TRP A 105 -11.08 29.23 -27.32
C TRP A 105 -9.85 29.73 -28.05
#